data_AF-A0AA39SME4-F1
#
_entry.id   AF-A0AA39SME4-F1
#
_cell.length_a   1.000
_cell.length_b   1.000
_cell.length_c   1.000
_cell.angle_alpha   90.00
_cell.angle_beta   90.00
_cell.angle_gamma   90.00
#
_symmetry.space_group_name_H-M   'P 1'
#
loop_
_entity.id
_entity.type
_entity.pdbx_description
1 polymer ?
#
loop_
_entity_poly.entity_id
_entity_poly.type
_entity_poly.pdbx_seq_one_letter_code
_entity_poly.pdbx_strand_id
1 'polypeptide(L)'
;MSGYLGPYKGERYHIPDFRRGRQPTGPREVFNQAHSSLRSVIERTFGVWKKKWKILKTMPNFSFDKQVKIVIATMALHNYIKRHAQCDRHFEESKNYQNEGTEEEMDEESQETNGPGSQEIEVLRNQITASLMGD
;
A
#
# COMPACT_ATOMS: atom_id res chain seq x y z
N MET A 1 -11.43 1.99 17.51
CA MET A 1 -10.46 1.37 16.60
C MET A 1 -9.03 1.56 17.08
N SER A 2 -8.55 0.58 17.85
CA SER A 2 -7.13 0.39 18.10
C SER A 2 -6.72 -0.91 17.42
N GLY A 3 -6.10 -0.84 16.24
CA GLY A 3 -5.60 -2.02 15.54
C GLY A 3 -5.38 -1.79 14.04
N TYR A 4 -4.55 -2.64 13.43
CA TYR A 4 -4.19 -2.60 12.01
C TYR A 4 -5.01 -3.62 11.22
N LEU A 5 -5.65 -3.18 10.13
CA LEU A 5 -6.38 -4.06 9.22
C LEU A 5 -5.40 -4.88 8.36
N GLY A 6 -4.91 -5.98 8.91
CA GLY A 6 -4.00 -6.91 8.24
C GLY A 6 -4.72 -8.01 7.43
N PRO A 7 -3.99 -8.74 6.57
CA PRO A 7 -4.53 -9.85 5.81
C PRO A 7 -5.02 -11.00 6.69
N TYR A 8 -5.83 -11.89 6.14
CA TYR A 8 -6.05 -13.21 6.75
C TYR A 8 -4.76 -14.01 6.68
N LYS A 9 -4.30 -14.47 7.83
CA LYS A 9 -3.12 -15.35 7.95
C LYS A 9 -3.44 -16.76 7.43
N GLY A 10 -2.42 -17.44 6.90
CA GLY A 10 -2.54 -18.82 6.41
C GLY A 10 -3.16 -18.96 5.03
N GLU A 11 -3.49 -17.86 4.36
CA GLU A 11 -4.05 -17.81 3.01
C GLU A 11 -3.08 -17.07 2.07
N ARG A 12 -3.22 -17.28 0.75
CA ARG A 12 -2.38 -16.54 -0.23
C ARG A 12 -2.59 -15.02 -0.09
N TYR A 13 -1.52 -14.25 -0.27
CA TYR A 13 -1.51 -12.80 -0.06
C TYR A 13 -0.81 -12.02 -1.18
N HIS A 14 0.33 -12.49 -1.68
CA HIS A 14 1.15 -11.71 -2.59
C HIS A 14 0.52 -11.58 -3.98
N ILE A 15 0.53 -10.37 -4.53
CA ILE A 15 -0.03 -10.08 -5.86
C ILE A 15 0.54 -11.00 -6.97
N PRO A 16 1.87 -11.29 -7.01
CA PRO A 16 2.41 -12.20 -8.01
C PRO A 16 1.76 -13.59 -8.01
N ASP A 17 1.38 -14.10 -6.83
CA ASP A 17 0.74 -15.41 -6.69
C ASP A 17 -0.63 -15.43 -7.36
N PHE A 18 -1.38 -14.33 -7.26
CA PHE A 18 -2.68 -14.18 -7.90
C PHE A 18 -2.59 -13.88 -9.40
N ARG A 19 -1.51 -13.24 -9.86
CA ARG A 19 -1.32 -12.92 -11.29
C ARG A 19 -0.81 -14.11 -12.09
N ARG A 20 0.09 -14.91 -11.51
CA ARG A 20 0.67 -16.09 -12.17
C ARG A 20 -0.11 -17.36 -11.88
N GLY A 21 -0.81 -17.39 -10.75
CA GLY A 21 -1.56 -18.54 -10.28
C GLY A 21 -3.04 -18.51 -10.65
N ARG A 22 -3.81 -19.28 -9.89
CA ARG A 22 -5.26 -19.37 -10.04
C ARG A 22 -5.95 -18.17 -9.40
N GLN A 23 -7.16 -17.88 -9.85
CA GLN A 23 -8.03 -16.89 -9.20
C GLN A 23 -8.23 -17.24 -7.72
N PRO A 24 -8.50 -16.24 -6.85
CA PRO A 24 -8.82 -16.48 -5.45
C PRO A 24 -9.95 -17.50 -5.33
N THR A 25 -9.75 -18.49 -4.46
CA THR A 25 -10.66 -19.63 -4.32
C THR A 25 -11.70 -19.44 -3.23
N GLY A 26 -11.45 -18.54 -2.29
CA GLY A 26 -12.36 -18.31 -1.17
C GLY A 26 -12.40 -16.85 -0.72
N PRO A 27 -13.36 -16.50 0.15
CA PRO A 27 -13.59 -15.13 0.59
C PRO A 27 -12.34 -14.47 1.21
N ARG A 28 -11.56 -15.24 1.97
CA ARG A 28 -10.32 -14.75 2.59
C ARG A 28 -9.25 -14.39 1.57
N GLU A 29 -9.08 -15.20 0.53
CA GLU A 29 -8.15 -14.90 -0.56
C GLU A 29 -8.62 -13.72 -1.41
N VAL A 30 -9.94 -13.55 -1.60
CA VAL A 30 -10.50 -12.36 -2.27
C VAL A 30 -10.18 -11.10 -1.48
N PHE A 31 -10.39 -11.12 -0.16
CA PHE A 31 -9.97 -10.02 0.72
C PHE A 31 -8.46 -9.77 0.64
N ASN A 32 -7.64 -10.82 0.76
CA ASN A 32 -6.19 -10.70 0.74
C ASN A 32 -5.68 -10.14 -0.59
N GLN A 33 -6.26 -10.56 -1.72
CA GLN A 33 -5.92 -10.03 -3.04
C GLN A 33 -6.29 -8.55 -3.16
N ALA A 34 -7.48 -8.15 -2.68
CA ALA A 34 -7.92 -6.76 -2.69
C ALA A 34 -7.04 -5.89 -1.77
N HIS A 35 -6.73 -6.40 -0.58
CA HIS A 35 -5.85 -5.76 0.40
C HIS A 35 -4.44 -5.56 -0.17
N SER A 36 -3.81 -6.61 -0.69
CA SER A 36 -2.47 -6.52 -1.27
C SER A 36 -2.45 -5.60 -2.51
N SER A 37 -3.48 -5.66 -3.36
CA SER A 37 -3.63 -4.74 -4.50
C SER A 37 -3.68 -3.27 -4.08
N LEU A 38 -4.46 -2.95 -3.03
CA LEU A 38 -4.52 -1.59 -2.49
C LEU A 38 -3.18 -1.18 -1.88
N ARG A 39 -2.54 -2.06 -1.09
CA ARG A 39 -1.22 -1.83 -0.52
C ARG A 39 -0.19 -1.50 -1.60
N SER A 40 -0.14 -2.29 -2.67
CA SER A 40 0.78 -2.06 -3.81
C SER A 40 0.55 -0.70 -4.48
N VAL A 41 -0.70 -0.22 -4.58
CA VAL A 41 -0.98 1.13 -5.09
C VAL A 41 -0.39 2.20 -4.16
N ILE A 42 -0.54 2.04 -2.84
CA ILE A 42 -0.01 2.97 -1.84
C ILE A 42 1.52 2.99 -1.87
N GLU A 43 2.15 1.82 -1.79
CA GLU A 43 3.61 1.67 -1.79
C GLU A 43 4.24 2.23 -3.06
N ARG A 44 3.69 1.92 -4.24
CA ARG A 44 4.17 2.50 -5.50
C ARG A 44 4.02 4.01 -5.54
N THR A 45 2.94 4.56 -5.00
CA THR A 45 2.76 6.02 -4.92
C THR A 45 3.89 6.66 -4.10
N PHE A 46 4.19 6.10 -2.92
CA PHE A 46 5.33 6.55 -2.12
C PHE A 46 6.69 6.30 -2.79
N GLY A 47 6.83 5.21 -3.54
CA GLY A 47 8.03 4.89 -4.33
C GLY A 47 8.30 5.95 -5.41
N VAL A 48 7.28 6.30 -6.20
CA VAL A 48 7.38 7.36 -7.22
C VAL A 48 7.67 8.71 -6.57
N TRP A 49 7.00 9.02 -5.46
CA TRP A 49 7.22 10.25 -4.71
C TRP A 49 8.68 10.37 -4.24
N LYS A 50 9.22 9.34 -3.58
CA LYS A 50 10.63 9.29 -3.15
C LYS A 50 11.61 9.32 -4.32
N LYS A 51 11.31 8.64 -5.44
CA LYS A 51 12.16 8.64 -6.66
C LYS A 51 12.23 10.03 -7.30
N LYS A 52 11.09 10.72 -7.40
CA LYS A 52 10.98 12.03 -8.03
C LYS A 52 11.66 13.13 -7.20
N TRP A 53 11.46 13.12 -5.89
CA TRP A 53 12.01 14.14 -4.99
C TRP A 53 13.28 13.65 -4.29
N LYS A 54 14.44 13.83 -4.94
CA LYS A 54 15.74 13.38 -4.42
C LYS A 54 16.06 13.86 -3.01
N ILE A 55 15.53 15.02 -2.59
CA ILE A 55 15.68 15.55 -1.23
C ILE A 55 15.11 14.62 -0.14
N LEU A 56 14.13 13.79 -0.50
CA LEU A 56 13.57 12.78 0.41
C LEU A 56 14.47 11.55 0.54
N LYS A 57 15.28 11.25 -0.48
CA LYS A 57 16.25 10.15 -0.45
C LYS A 57 17.52 10.53 0.31
N THR A 58 17.94 11.78 0.19
CA THR A 58 19.14 12.30 0.83
C THR A 58 18.78 13.59 1.55
N MET A 59 18.10 13.45 2.69
CA MET A 59 17.70 14.57 3.52
C MET A 59 18.95 15.22 4.14
N PRO A 60 19.25 16.49 3.85
CA PRO A 60 20.33 17.21 4.52
C PRO A 60 20.04 17.33 6.03
N ASN A 61 21.06 17.66 6.82
CA ASN A 61 20.94 17.87 8.28
C ASN A 61 20.15 19.13 8.63
N PHE A 62 18.86 19.14 8.30
CA PHE A 62 17.89 20.14 8.70
C PHE A 62 17.27 19.76 10.04
N SER A 63 16.79 20.77 10.79
CA SER A 63 15.97 20.53 11.97
C SER A 63 14.72 19.71 11.61
N PHE A 64 14.21 18.95 12.56
CA PHE A 64 13.03 18.11 12.38
C PHE A 64 11.84 18.88 11.79
N ASP A 65 11.55 20.07 12.32
CA ASP A 65 10.49 20.94 11.80
C ASP A 65 10.65 21.28 10.31
N LYS A 66 11.89 21.49 9.87
CA LYS A 66 12.18 21.77 8.48
C LYS A 66 12.06 20.51 7.61
N GLN A 67 12.43 19.34 8.13
CA GLN A 67 12.18 18.06 7.44
C GLN A 67 10.68 17.80 7.25
N VAL A 68 9.85 18.06 8.27
CA VAL A 68 8.39 17.95 8.18
C VAL A 68 7.83 18.89 7.10
N LYS A 69 8.28 20.14 7.07
CA LYS A 69 7.88 21.11 6.02
C LYS A 69 8.28 20.64 4.61
N ILE A 70 9.45 20.04 4.45
CA ILE A 70 9.90 19.47 3.17
C ILE A 70 8.99 18.32 2.74
N VAL A 71 8.65 17.41 3.66
CA VAL A 71 7.72 16.31 3.41
C VAL A 71 6.37 16.84 2.93
N ILE A 72 5.77 17.78 3.66
CA ILE A 72 4.46 18.36 3.31
C ILE A 72 4.52 19.06 1.95
N ALA A 73 5.54 19.90 1.71
CA ALA A 73 5.68 20.64 0.45
C ALA A 73 5.83 19.68 -0.75
N THR A 74 6.67 18.66 -0.63
CA THR A 74 6.87 17.68 -1.72
C THR A 74 5.65 16.79 -1.93
N MET A 75 4.89 16.44 -0.88
CA MET A 75 3.61 15.73 -1.01
C MET A 75 2.58 16.58 -1.75
N ALA A 76 2.41 17.85 -1.37
CA ALA A 76 1.47 18.77 -2.01
C ALA A 76 1.78 18.94 -3.51
N LEU A 77 3.06 19.17 -3.84
CA LEU A 77 3.51 19.26 -5.23
C LEU A 77 3.30 17.94 -6.00
N HIS A 78 3.57 16.79 -5.37
CA HIS A 78 3.35 15.49 -5.99
C HIS A 78 1.87 15.27 -6.35
N ASN A 79 0.97 15.58 -5.41
CA ASN A 79 -0.47 15.46 -5.62
C ASN A 79 -0.98 16.43 -6.69
N TYR A 80 -0.46 17.66 -6.72
CA TYR A 80 -0.79 18.64 -7.75
C TYR A 80 -0.37 18.13 -9.14
N ILE A 81 0.88 17.69 -9.29
CA ILE A 81 1.39 17.14 -10.56
C ILE A 81 0.55 15.92 -10.97
N LYS A 82 0.24 15.02 -10.04
CA LYS A 82 -0.56 13.82 -10.34
C LYS A 82 -1.94 14.14 -10.90
N ARG A 83 -2.56 15.25 -10.48
CA ARG A 83 -3.90 15.67 -10.91
C ARG A 83 -3.90 16.47 -12.21
N HIS A 84 -2.86 17.27 -12.45
CA HIS A 84 -2.89 18.30 -13.50
C HIS A 84 -1.88 18.08 -14.63
N ALA A 85 -0.82 17.29 -14.41
CA ALA A 85 0.15 17.03 -15.47
C ALA A 85 -0.40 16.00 -16.47
N GLN A 86 -0.38 16.34 -17.75
CA GLN A 86 -0.79 15.43 -18.83
C GLN A 86 0.22 14.30 -19.03
N CYS A 87 1.51 14.58 -18.84
CA CYS A 87 2.60 13.61 -18.94
C CYS A 87 3.61 13.86 -17.82
N ASP A 88 3.93 12.82 -17.04
CA ASP A 88 5.05 12.86 -16.09
C ASP A 88 5.83 11.56 -16.18
N ARG A 89 7.12 11.68 -16.49
CA ARG A 89 8.02 10.55 -16.71
C ARG A 89 8.03 9.56 -15.53
N HIS A 90 8.00 10.04 -14.29
CA HIS A 90 8.08 9.16 -13.11
C HIS A 90 6.77 8.42 -12.87
N PHE A 91 5.63 9.05 -13.17
CA PHE A 91 4.34 8.37 -13.14
C PHE A 91 4.17 7.37 -14.29
N GLU A 92 4.63 7.67 -15.50
CA GLU A 92 4.57 6.73 -16.63
C GLU A 92 5.48 5.53 -16.43
N GLU A 93 6.72 5.73 -15.97
CA GLU A 93 7.63 4.63 -15.60
C GLU A 93 6.97 3.69 -14.58
N SER A 94 6.25 4.23 -13.59
CA SER A 94 5.58 3.43 -12.55
C SER A 94 4.44 2.55 -13.07
N LYS A 95 3.80 2.94 -14.19
CA LYS A 95 2.79 2.11 -14.85
C LYS A 95 3.44 0.93 -15.55
N ASN A 96 4.63 1.11 -16.14
CA ASN A 96 5.33 0.03 -16.83
C ASN A 96 5.81 -1.07 -15.86
N TYR A 97 6.23 -0.70 -14.65
CA TYR A 97 6.51 -1.66 -13.57
C TYR A 97 5.27 -2.44 -13.09
N GLN A 98 4.05 -2.12 -13.55
CA GLN A 98 2.87 -2.95 -13.26
C GLN A 98 2.98 -4.35 -13.86
N ASN A 99 3.81 -4.56 -14.89
CA ASN A 99 3.94 -5.86 -15.57
C ASN A 99 5.05 -6.75 -15.03
N GLU A 100 6.05 -6.20 -14.32
CA GLU A 100 7.19 -6.96 -13.80
C GLU A 100 7.12 -7.00 -12.28
N GLY A 101 6.66 -8.15 -11.76
CA GLY A 101 6.35 -8.36 -10.34
C GLY A 101 7.58 -8.39 -9.43
N THR A 102 8.17 -7.23 -9.19
CA THR A 102 9.24 -7.05 -8.20
C THR A 102 8.74 -6.05 -7.16
N GLU A 103 8.12 -6.57 -6.11
CA GLU A 103 7.86 -5.81 -4.89
C GLU A 103 8.98 -6.15 -3.89
N GLU A 104 9.58 -5.13 -3.28
CA GLU A 104 10.52 -5.33 -2.18
C GLU A 104 9.75 -6.00 -1.03
N GLU A 105 10.11 -7.23 -0.67
CA GLU A 105 9.52 -7.93 0.47
C GLU A 105 9.83 -7.16 1.75
N MET A 106 8.83 -6.45 2.26
CA MET A 106 8.82 -6.01 3.65
C MET A 106 8.10 -7.07 4.47
N ASP A 107 8.86 -7.75 5.33
CA ASP A 107 8.33 -8.72 6.29
C ASP A 107 7.25 -8.05 7.17
N GLU A 108 6.00 -8.52 7.04
CA GLU A 108 4.88 -8.10 7.88
C GLU A 108 4.89 -8.91 9.20
N GLU A 109 5.81 -8.60 10.11
CA GLU A 109 5.74 -9.13 11.46
C GLU A 109 4.68 -8.34 12.27
N SER A 110 3.42 -8.80 12.17
CA SER A 110 2.30 -8.24 12.93
C SER A 110 2.23 -8.88 14.32
N GLN A 111 2.66 -8.14 15.35
CA GLN A 111 2.47 -8.54 16.75
C GLN A 111 0.97 -8.59 17.08
N GLU A 112 0.45 -9.77 17.38
CA GLU A 112 -0.89 -9.95 17.92
C GLU A 112 -0.96 -9.36 19.32
N THR A 113 -1.62 -8.22 19.44
CA THR A 113 -2.07 -7.73 20.74
C THR A 113 -3.47 -8.31 20.96
N ASN A 114 -3.59 -9.29 21.87
CA ASN A 114 -4.87 -9.87 22.28
C ASN A 114 -5.69 -8.88 23.12
N GLY A 115 -5.96 -7.71 22.57
CA GLY A 115 -6.76 -6.66 23.17
C GLY A 115 -8.11 -6.51 22.46
N PRO A 116 -9.09 -5.83 23.10
CA PRO A 116 -10.43 -5.63 22.54
C PRO A 116 -10.44 -4.97 21.15
N GLY A 117 -9.41 -4.17 20.83
CA GLY A 117 -9.24 -3.58 19.51
C GLY A 117 -8.92 -4.58 18.38
N SER A 118 -8.37 -5.75 18.70
CA SER A 118 -8.12 -6.80 17.70
C SER A 118 -9.43 -7.44 17.20
N GLN A 119 -10.41 -7.59 18.08
CA GLN A 119 -11.72 -8.15 17.72
C GLN A 119 -12.55 -7.19 16.86
N GLU A 120 -12.50 -5.88 17.13
CA GLU A 120 -13.13 -4.88 16.26
C GLU A 120 -12.60 -4.94 14.82
N ILE A 121 -11.28 -5.03 14.66
CA ILE A 121 -10.64 -5.07 13.34
C ILE A 121 -10.93 -6.38 12.62
N GLU A 122 -11.00 -7.50 13.35
CA GLU A 122 -11.41 -8.78 12.77
C GLU A 122 -12.85 -8.73 12.23
N VAL A 123 -13.79 -8.16 13.00
CA VAL A 123 -15.17 -7.96 12.55
C VAL A 123 -15.22 -7.08 11.31
N LEU A 124 -14.49 -5.97 11.30
CA LEU A 124 -14.40 -5.08 10.13
C LEU A 124 -13.86 -5.81 8.89
N ARG A 125 -12.81 -6.62 9.05
CA ARG A 125 -12.25 -7.44 7.97
C ARG A 125 -13.28 -8.41 7.41
N ASN A 126 -14.01 -9.11 8.28
CA ASN A 126 -15.06 -10.04 7.87
C ASN A 126 -16.19 -9.32 7.12
N GLN A 127 -16.58 -8.12 7.55
CA GLN A 127 -17.59 -7.29 6.86
C GLN A 127 -17.14 -6.84 5.46
N ILE A 128 -15.89 -6.36 5.33
CA ILE A 128 -15.32 -6.01 4.02
C ILE A 128 -15.28 -7.24 3.12
N THR A 129 -14.91 -8.39 3.68
CA THR A 129 -14.86 -9.66 2.94
C THR A 129 -16.23 -10.04 2.39
N ALA A 130 -17.29 -9.98 3.21
CA ALA A 130 -18.65 -10.23 2.76
C ALA A 130 -19.08 -9.26 1.65
N SER A 131 -18.81 -7.96 1.83
CA SER A 131 -19.12 -6.94 0.82
C SER A 131 -18.40 -7.17 -0.52
N LEU A 132 -17.17 -7.71 -0.51
CA LEU A 132 -16.43 -8.02 -1.74
C LEU A 132 -16.97 -9.25 -2.48
N MET A 133 -17.63 -10.17 -1.77
CA MET A 133 -18.20 -11.39 -2.36
C MET A 133 -19.57 -11.14 -3.02
N GLY A 134 -20.21 -10.00 -2.73
CA GLY A 134 -21.53 -9.64 -3.26
C GLY A 134 -22.66 -10.38 -2.56
N ASP A 135 -23.43 -9.64 -1.74
CA ASP A 135 -24.83 -9.97 -1.43
C ASP A 135 -25.74 -9.26 -2.45
#